data_AF-A0A1X7SUK1-F1
#
_entry.id   AF-A0A1X7SUK1-F1
#
_cell.length_a   1.000
_cell.length_b   1.000
_cell.length_c   1.000
_cell.angle_alpha   90.00
_cell.angle_beta   90.00
_cell.angle_gamma   90.00
#
_symmetry.space_group_name_H-M   'P 1'
#
loop_
_entity.id
_entity.type
_entity.pdbx_description
1 polymer ?
#
loop_
_entity_poly.entity_id
_entity_poly.type
_entity_poly.pdbx_seq_one_letter_code
_entity_poly.pdbx_strand_id
1 'polypeptide(L)'
;TTALTENIANDVRNFCAKWILKTSELRKLTRKASLGIVEDVSGLIRQICSILHQQVSRHLLRNNISITDDLMDIFSESNDVITPFRSLTTFHQQLNFYKENFNLIMPRKEIISEKRFLFTTCGGKHKVKVQREEVFYVPIIDTLKQMLQNKTILKE
;
A
#
# COMPACT_ATOMS: atom_id res chain seq x y z
N THR A 1 -21.62 -0.15 -16.67
CA THR A 1 -20.18 -0.22 -17.02
C THR A 1 -19.29 0.22 -15.87
N THR A 2 -19.58 1.34 -15.21
CA THR A 2 -18.83 1.87 -14.05
C THR A 2 -18.62 0.88 -12.89
N ALA A 3 -19.65 0.12 -12.49
CA ALA A 3 -19.51 -0.87 -11.40
C ALA A 3 -18.59 -2.06 -11.75
N LEU A 4 -18.50 -2.43 -13.02
CA LEU A 4 -17.62 -3.53 -13.46
C LEU A 4 -16.15 -3.09 -13.43
N THR A 5 -15.87 -1.87 -13.90
CA THR A 5 -14.53 -1.27 -13.87
C THR A 5 -14.04 -1.05 -12.44
N GLU A 6 -14.94 -0.68 -11.52
CA GLU A 6 -14.62 -0.50 -10.11
C GLU A 6 -14.26 -1.82 -9.41
N ASN A 7 -14.99 -2.90 -9.72
CA ASN A 7 -14.67 -4.24 -9.20
C ASN A 7 -13.32 -4.73 -9.72
N ILE A 8 -13.04 -4.57 -11.02
CA ILE A 8 -11.74 -4.95 -11.60
C ILE A 8 -10.60 -4.14 -10.99
N ALA A 9 -10.77 -2.83 -10.83
CA ALA A 9 -9.78 -1.97 -10.19
C ALA A 9 -9.48 -2.41 -8.74
N ASN A 10 -10.52 -2.76 -7.98
CA ASN A 10 -10.37 -3.27 -6.62
C ASN A 10 -9.68 -4.63 -6.57
N ASP A 11 -9.99 -5.55 -7.48
CA ASP A 11 -9.34 -6.86 -7.56
C ASP A 11 -7.85 -6.74 -7.90
N VAL A 12 -7.52 -5.90 -8.87
CA VAL A 12 -6.12 -5.62 -9.25
C VAL A 12 -5.38 -4.98 -8.07
N ARG A 13 -5.98 -4.01 -7.38
CA ARG A 13 -5.39 -3.37 -6.20
C ARG A 13 -5.17 -4.37 -5.06
N ASN A 14 -6.14 -5.25 -4.79
CA ASN A 14 -6.04 -6.31 -3.80
C ASN A 14 -4.91 -7.30 -4.14
N PHE A 15 -4.77 -7.65 -5.43
CA PHE A 15 -3.68 -8.48 -5.91
C PHE A 15 -2.32 -7.81 -5.68
N CYS A 16 -2.17 -6.55 -6.08
CA CYS A 16 -0.95 -5.76 -5.88
C CYS A 16 -0.57 -5.65 -4.40
N ALA A 17 -1.55 -5.38 -3.53
CA ALA A 17 -1.38 -5.31 -2.08
C ALA A 17 -0.87 -6.63 -1.49
N LYS A 18 -1.49 -7.77 -1.86
CA LYS A 18 -1.05 -9.11 -1.45
C LYS A 18 0.33 -9.46 -1.98
N TRP A 19 0.63 -9.06 -3.22
CA TRP A 19 1.91 -9.30 -3.85
C TRP A 19 3.05 -8.57 -3.11
N ILE A 20 2.84 -7.31 -2.72
CA ILE A 20 3.81 -6.55 -1.90
C ILE A 20 4.07 -7.29 -0.58
N LEU A 21 3.02 -7.72 0.13
CA LEU A 21 3.16 -8.46 1.39
C LEU A 21 3.97 -9.74 1.20
N LYS A 22 3.53 -10.59 0.25
CA LYS A 22 4.15 -11.89 -0.01
C LYS A 22 5.60 -11.77 -0.46
N THR A 23 5.92 -10.81 -1.33
CA THR A 23 7.30 -10.60 -1.79
C THR A 23 8.18 -10.04 -0.68
N SER A 24 7.65 -9.12 0.14
CA SER A 24 8.39 -8.57 1.29
C SER A 24 8.75 -9.64 2.31
N GLU A 25 7.84 -10.57 2.59
CA GLU A 25 8.01 -11.65 3.56
C GLU A 25 8.96 -12.74 3.04
N LEU A 26 8.69 -13.28 1.84
CA LEU A 26 9.47 -14.39 1.27
C LEU A 26 10.93 -14.03 1.00
N ARG A 27 11.19 -12.76 0.67
CA ARG A 27 12.53 -12.28 0.32
C ARG A 27 13.17 -11.42 1.40
N LYS A 28 12.51 -11.26 2.56
CA LYS A 28 12.94 -10.38 3.66
C LYS A 28 13.39 -9.00 3.16
N LEU A 29 12.62 -8.43 2.22
CA LEU A 29 13.00 -7.18 1.58
C LEU A 29 12.99 -6.05 2.59
N THR A 30 14.00 -5.17 2.51
CA THR A 30 13.94 -3.92 3.26
C THR A 30 12.78 -3.08 2.76
N ARG A 31 12.21 -2.24 3.64
CA ARG A 31 11.14 -1.30 3.28
C ARG A 31 11.52 -0.40 2.11
N LYS A 32 12.79 -0.01 1.99
CA LYS A 32 13.28 0.79 0.87
C LYS A 32 13.20 0.01 -0.45
N ALA A 33 13.58 -1.28 -0.43
CA ALA A 33 13.53 -2.14 -1.60
C ALA A 33 12.08 -2.42 -2.04
N SER A 34 11.16 -2.69 -1.11
CA SER A 34 9.75 -2.91 -1.48
C SER A 34 9.09 -1.67 -2.09
N LEU A 35 9.40 -0.47 -1.58
CA LEU A 35 8.90 0.78 -2.14
C LEU A 35 9.51 1.06 -3.53
N GLY A 36 10.81 0.80 -3.71
CA GLY A 36 11.47 0.94 -5.02
C GLY A 36 10.83 0.03 -6.06
N ILE A 37 10.54 -1.23 -5.72
CA ILE A 37 9.84 -2.16 -6.62
C ILE A 37 8.45 -1.65 -7.00
N VAL A 38 7.70 -1.10 -6.04
CA VAL A 38 6.37 -0.51 -6.32
C VAL A 38 6.48 0.66 -7.29
N GLU A 39 7.48 1.52 -7.12
CA GLU A 39 7.76 2.65 -8.00
C GLU A 39 8.15 2.18 -9.41
N ASP A 40 9.09 1.22 -9.51
CA ASP A 40 9.56 0.67 -10.79
C ASP A 40 8.43 0.00 -11.56
N VAL A 41 7.63 -0.85 -10.90
CA VAL A 41 6.49 -1.54 -11.52
C VAL A 41 5.41 -0.54 -11.92
N SER A 42 5.14 0.49 -11.11
CA SER A 42 4.22 1.57 -11.48
C SER A 42 4.71 2.32 -12.72
N GLY A 43 6.01 2.58 -12.80
CA GLY A 43 6.65 3.19 -13.98
C GLY A 43 6.50 2.33 -15.24
N LEU A 44 6.75 1.02 -15.13
CA LEU A 44 6.57 0.08 -16.23
C LEU A 44 5.13 0.04 -16.74
N ILE A 45 4.14 -0.02 -15.84
CA ILE A 45 2.72 -0.02 -16.22
C ILE A 45 2.36 1.27 -16.98
N ARG A 46 2.79 2.44 -16.49
CA ARG A 46 2.56 3.71 -17.18
C ARG A 46 3.19 3.74 -18.57
N GLN A 47 4.40 3.22 -18.72
CA GLN A 47 5.06 3.13 -20.02
C GLN A 47 4.30 2.21 -20.98
N ILE A 48 3.88 1.03 -20.51
CA ILE A 48 3.09 0.09 -21.32
C ILE A 48 1.76 0.72 -21.74
N CYS A 49 1.04 1.35 -20.82
CA CYS A 49 -0.22 2.05 -21.12
C CYS A 49 -0.02 3.19 -22.12
N SER A 50 1.07 3.95 -22.01
CA SER A 50 1.41 5.01 -22.97
C SER A 50 1.69 4.45 -24.37
N ILE A 51 2.44 3.34 -24.47
CA ILE A 51 2.68 2.66 -25.75
C ILE A 51 1.38 2.14 -26.36
N LEU A 52 0.53 1.48 -25.56
CA LEU A 52 -0.76 0.98 -26.01
C LEU A 52 -1.67 2.12 -26.48
N HIS A 53 -1.76 3.20 -25.70
CA HIS A 53 -2.51 4.39 -26.07
C HIS A 53 -2.03 4.94 -27.42
N GLN A 54 -0.71 5.11 -27.60
CA GLN A 54 -0.15 5.57 -28.87
C GLN A 54 -0.43 4.62 -30.04
N GLN A 55 -0.43 3.30 -29.83
CA GLN A 55 -0.71 2.33 -30.87
C GLN A 55 -2.19 2.36 -31.27
N VAL A 56 -3.10 2.37 -30.29
CA VAL A 56 -4.55 2.46 -30.52
C VAL A 56 -4.88 3.75 -31.24
N SER A 57 -4.40 4.89 -30.76
CA SER A 57 -4.63 6.19 -31.39
C SER A 57 -4.09 6.25 -32.83
N ARG A 58 -2.90 5.68 -33.09
CA ARG A 58 -2.35 5.57 -34.46
C ARG A 58 -3.23 4.72 -35.38
N HIS A 59 -3.74 3.59 -34.89
CA HIS A 59 -4.63 2.73 -35.66
C HIS A 59 -5.99 3.37 -35.94
N LEU A 60 -6.56 4.10 -34.98
CA LEU A 60 -7.83 4.81 -35.15
C LEU A 60 -7.69 5.94 -36.18
N LEU A 61 -6.64 6.76 -36.05
CA LEU A 61 -6.33 7.83 -37.01
C LEU A 61 -6.10 7.30 -38.42
N ARG A 62 -5.38 6.17 -38.57
CA ARG A 62 -5.15 5.54 -39.87
C ARG A 62 -6.43 5.07 -40.56
N ASN A 63 -7.46 4.73 -39.77
CA ASN A 63 -8.76 4.28 -40.27
C ASN A 63 -9.81 5.42 -40.33
N ASN A 64 -9.41 6.69 -40.13
CA ASN A 64 -10.32 7.84 -40.03
C ASN A 64 -11.42 7.68 -38.96
N ILE A 65 -11.14 6.93 -37.89
CA ILE A 65 -12.04 6.80 -36.75
C ILE A 65 -11.70 7.90 -35.75
N SER A 66 -12.70 8.70 -35.38
CA SER A 66 -12.53 9.74 -34.37
C SER A 66 -12.25 9.12 -33.00
N ILE A 67 -11.25 9.64 -32.29
CA ILE A 67 -10.97 9.25 -30.91
C ILE A 67 -12.03 9.92 -30.04
N THR A 68 -12.80 9.13 -29.30
CA THR A 68 -13.80 9.63 -28.35
C THR A 68 -13.14 9.93 -27.00
N ASP A 69 -13.73 10.87 -26.25
CA ASP A 69 -13.27 11.21 -24.89
C ASP A 69 -13.28 9.99 -23.97
N ASP A 70 -14.26 9.09 -24.11
CA ASP A 70 -14.33 7.82 -23.38
C ASP A 70 -13.07 6.95 -23.55
N LEU A 71 -12.47 6.96 -24.74
CA LEU A 71 -11.27 6.16 -25.01
C LEU A 71 -10.03 6.81 -24.40
N MET A 72 -9.99 8.14 -24.34
CA MET A 72 -8.95 8.89 -23.63
C MET A 72 -9.04 8.67 -22.12
N ASP A 73 -10.24 8.59 -21.58
CA ASP A 73 -10.49 8.33 -20.16
C ASP A 73 -10.00 6.94 -19.71
N ILE A 74 -10.10 5.93 -20.59
CA ILE A 74 -9.55 4.58 -20.31
C ILE A 74 -8.06 4.66 -20.02
N PHE A 75 -7.32 5.49 -20.77
CA PHE A 75 -5.87 5.66 -20.64
C PHE A 75 -5.46 6.77 -19.66
N SER A 76 -6.42 7.42 -19.00
CA SER A 76 -6.15 8.49 -18.04
C SER A 76 -5.42 7.97 -16.79
N GLU A 77 -4.53 8.80 -16.23
CA GLU A 77 -3.87 8.48 -14.96
C GLU A 77 -4.85 8.42 -13.78
N SER A 78 -6.04 8.99 -13.94
CA SER A 78 -7.15 8.85 -12.99
C SER A 78 -7.74 7.44 -12.94
N ASN A 79 -7.47 6.60 -13.94
CA ASN A 79 -7.94 5.23 -13.96
C ASN A 79 -7.13 4.36 -12.99
N ASP A 80 -7.82 3.82 -12.00
CA ASP A 80 -7.25 2.97 -10.96
C ASP A 80 -6.69 1.65 -11.50
N VAL A 81 -7.13 1.21 -12.68
CA VAL A 81 -6.56 0.04 -13.38
C VAL A 81 -5.13 0.33 -13.88
N ILE A 82 -4.88 1.57 -14.32
CA ILE A 82 -3.55 2.03 -14.81
C ILE A 82 -2.63 2.39 -13.65
N THR A 83 -3.21 2.75 -12.50
CA THR A 83 -2.48 3.11 -11.29
C THR A 83 -2.81 2.17 -10.14
N PRO A 84 -2.51 0.86 -10.25
CA PRO A 84 -2.97 -0.14 -9.28
C PRO A 84 -2.34 0.05 -7.88
N PHE A 85 -1.22 0.79 -7.80
CA PHE A 85 -0.53 1.13 -6.56
C PHE A 85 -0.86 2.53 -6.01
N ARG A 86 -1.83 3.27 -6.56
CA ARG A 86 -2.13 4.68 -6.18
C ARG A 86 -2.31 4.90 -4.67
N SER A 87 -2.81 3.89 -3.96
CA SER A 87 -3.03 3.88 -2.50
C SER A 87 -2.07 2.93 -1.76
N LEU A 88 -0.96 2.56 -2.40
CA LEU A 88 0.06 1.63 -1.89
C LEU A 88 1.48 2.17 -2.11
N THR A 89 1.64 3.43 -2.52
CA THR A 89 2.96 4.01 -2.84
C THR A 89 3.79 4.31 -1.61
N THR A 90 3.14 4.53 -0.46
CA THR A 90 3.83 4.76 0.81
C THR A 90 3.49 3.66 1.81
N PHE A 91 4.42 3.38 2.72
CA PHE A 91 4.20 2.41 3.79
C PHE A 91 2.99 2.75 4.67
N HIS A 92 2.72 4.04 4.91
CA HIS A 92 1.55 4.46 5.67
C HIS A 92 0.25 4.11 4.94
N GLN A 93 0.20 4.36 3.63
CA GLN A 93 -0.96 3.98 2.81
C GLN A 93 -1.12 2.46 2.71
N GLN A 94 -0.01 1.72 2.54
CA GLN A 94 -0.03 0.26 2.58
C GLN A 94 -0.60 -0.26 3.91
N LEU A 95 -0.11 0.26 5.04
CA LEU A 95 -0.61 -0.10 6.38
C LEU A 95 -2.11 0.17 6.55
N ASN A 96 -2.57 1.37 6.15
CA ASN A 96 -3.98 1.71 6.21
C ASN A 96 -4.81 0.78 5.32
N PHE A 97 -4.34 0.53 4.09
CA PHE A 97 -5.01 -0.36 3.16
C PHE A 97 -5.11 -1.78 3.74
N TYR A 98 -4.05 -2.31 4.34
CA TYR A 98 -4.06 -3.64 4.97
C TYR A 98 -4.98 -3.70 6.19
N LYS A 99 -5.05 -2.61 6.98
CA LYS A 99 -5.96 -2.52 8.12
C LYS A 99 -7.41 -2.57 7.66
N GLU A 100 -7.75 -1.84 6.60
CA GLU A 100 -9.12 -1.73 6.07
C GLU A 100 -9.55 -2.97 5.29
N ASN A 101 -8.66 -3.56 4.49
CA ASN A 101 -9.03 -4.61 3.53
C ASN A 101 -8.62 -6.02 3.98
N PHE A 102 -7.62 -6.15 4.85
CA PHE A 102 -7.12 -7.45 5.32
C PHE A 102 -7.26 -7.64 6.84
N ASN A 103 -7.98 -6.74 7.52
CA ASN A 103 -8.17 -6.73 8.98
C ASN A 103 -6.84 -6.77 9.75
N LEU A 104 -5.79 -6.13 9.22
CA LEU A 104 -4.46 -6.15 9.83
C LEU A 104 -4.49 -5.53 11.24
N ILE A 105 -4.05 -6.29 12.23
CA ILE A 105 -3.99 -5.85 13.62
C ILE A 105 -2.67 -5.18 13.90
N MET A 106 -2.75 -3.93 14.36
CA MET A 106 -1.60 -3.12 14.71
C MET A 106 -1.12 -3.41 16.14
N PRO A 107 0.20 -3.39 16.39
CA PRO A 107 0.73 -3.32 17.74
C PRO A 107 0.18 -2.09 18.48
N ARG A 108 -0.18 -2.28 19.75
CA ARG A 108 -0.61 -1.20 20.63
C ARG A 108 0.60 -0.69 21.40
N LYS A 109 0.65 0.63 21.55
CA LYS A 109 1.65 1.33 22.34
C LYS A 109 1.06 1.68 23.69
N GLU A 110 1.64 1.16 24.76
CA GLU A 110 1.29 1.53 26.13
C GLU A 110 2.47 2.20 26.82
N ILE A 111 2.16 3.24 27.60
CA ILE A 111 3.14 3.95 28.42
C ILE A 111 3.05 3.33 29.81
N ILE A 112 4.07 2.59 30.22
CA ILE A 112 4.05 1.81 31.46
C ILE A 112 4.32 2.69 32.69
N SER A 113 5.23 3.66 32.57
CA SER A 113 5.68 4.48 33.69
C SER A 113 5.33 5.95 33.49
N GLU A 114 5.07 6.63 34.61
CA GLU A 114 5.15 8.08 34.68
C GLU A 114 6.55 8.57 34.26
N LYS A 115 6.58 9.80 33.75
CA LYS A 115 7.75 10.45 33.15
C LYS A 115 8.96 10.38 34.08
N ARG A 116 10.03 9.69 33.68
CA ARG A 116 11.32 9.75 34.39
C ARG A 116 12.13 10.94 33.88
N PHE A 117 12.67 11.72 34.79
CA PHE A 117 13.57 12.83 34.46
C PHE A 117 15.01 12.36 34.62
N LEU A 118 15.74 12.29 33.50
CA LEU A 118 17.17 11.99 33.48
C LEU A 118 17.96 13.28 33.35
N PHE A 119 18.93 13.49 34.23
CA PHE A 119 19.89 14.58 34.10
C PHE A 119 21.09 14.07 33.29
N THR A 120 21.35 14.69 32.14
CA THR A 120 22.48 14.34 31.27
C THR A 120 23.36 15.56 31.03
N THR A 121 24.67 15.39 31.06
CA THR A 121 25.64 16.43 30.70
C THR A 121 26.03 16.32 29.23
N CYS A 122 25.94 17.42 28.49
CA CYS A 122 26.39 17.47 27.10
C CYS A 122 27.12 18.80 26.87
N GLY A 123 28.44 18.73 26.65
CA GLY A 123 29.28 19.92 26.44
C GLY A 123 29.26 20.89 27.63
N GLY A 124 29.40 20.39 28.86
CA GLY A 124 29.47 21.21 30.09
C GLY A 124 28.13 21.72 30.64
N LYS A 125 27.04 21.67 29.86
CA LYS A 125 25.68 22.07 30.30
C LYS A 125 24.88 20.87 30.78
N HIS A 126 24.17 21.02 31.90
CA HIS A 126 23.23 20.02 32.40
C HIS A 126 21.89 20.16 31.65
N LYS A 127 21.39 19.04 31.11
CA LYS A 127 20.10 18.96 30.42
C LYS A 127 19.21 17.96 31.13
N VAL A 128 17.95 18.31 31.33
CA VAL A 128 16.91 17.39 31.81
C VAL A 128 16.26 16.73 30.60
N LYS A 129 16.44 15.42 30.47
CA LYS A 129 15.80 14.59 29.44
C LYS A 129 14.64 13.84 30.08
N VAL A 130 13.43 14.10 29.62
CA VAL A 130 12.25 13.33 30.01
C VAL A 130 12.26 12.02 29.21
N GLN A 131 12.39 10.90 29.90
CA GLN A 131 12.28 9.56 29.32
C GLN A 131 10.93 8.95 29.73
N ARG A 132 10.18 8.48 28.72
CA ARG A 132 8.98 7.68 28.92
C ARG A 132 9.32 6.24 28.59
N GLU A 133 8.91 5.31 29.45
CA GLU A 133 9.02 3.88 29.16
C GLU A 133 7.80 3.48 28.33
N GLU A 134 8.04 3.08 27.10
CA GLU A 134 7.03 2.71 26.12
C GLU A 134 7.18 1.22 25.81
N VAL A 135 6.07 0.48 25.89
CA VAL A 135 6.02 -0.92 25.51
C VAL A 135 5.06 -1.10 24.35
N PHE A 136 5.47 -1.94 23.41
CA PHE A 136 4.69 -2.32 22.25
C PHE A 136 4.27 -3.78 22.41
N TYR A 137 2.98 -4.04 22.38
CA TYR A 137 2.45 -5.41 22.39
C TYR A 137 1.45 -5.61 21.26
N VAL A 138 1.34 -6.85 20.78
CA VAL A 138 0.33 -7.24 19.80
C VAL A 138 -0.88 -7.79 20.55
N PRO A 139 -2.10 -7.25 20.36
CA PRO A 139 -3.28 -7.72 21.08
C PRO A 139 -3.71 -9.12 20.58
N ILE A 140 -3.28 -10.15 21.30
CA ILE A 140 -3.47 -11.57 20.94
C ILE A 140 -4.95 -11.92 20.71
N ILE A 141 -5.85 -11.40 21.55
CA ILE A 141 -7.29 -11.68 21.43
C ILE A 141 -7.84 -11.20 20.08
N ASP A 142 -7.44 -10.00 19.65
CA ASP A 142 -7.84 -9.47 18.36
C ASP A 142 -7.26 -10.35 17.25
N THR A 143 -6.00 -10.77 17.38
CA THR A 143 -5.32 -11.63 16.40
C THR A 143 -6.04 -12.97 16.23
N LEU A 144 -6.44 -13.59 17.34
CA LEU A 144 -7.20 -14.84 17.32
C LEU A 144 -8.58 -14.67 16.68
N LYS A 145 -9.29 -13.57 16.98
CA LYS A 145 -10.57 -13.27 16.31
C LYS A 145 -10.39 -13.13 14.79
N GLN A 146 -9.35 -12.43 14.34
CA GLN A 146 -9.07 -12.30 12.91
C GLN A 146 -8.77 -13.65 12.26
N MET A 147 -7.96 -14.51 12.90
CA MET A 147 -7.65 -15.86 12.39
C MET A 147 -8.93 -16.70 12.26
N LEU A 148 -9.79 -16.68 13.27
CA LEU A 148 -11.05 -17.44 13.28
C LEU A 148 -12.08 -16.91 12.27
N GLN A 149 -12.05 -15.61 11.96
CA GLN A 149 -12.94 -15.01 10.96
C GLN A 149 -12.49 -15.25 9.51
N ASN A 150 -11.25 -15.71 9.30
CA ASN A 150 -10.73 -15.95 7.98
C ASN A 150 -11.24 -17.30 7.44
N LYS A 151 -12.29 -17.26 6.60
CA LYS A 151 -12.93 -18.45 6.00
C LYS A 151 -11.96 -19.38 5.25
N THR A 152 -10.81 -18.85 4.84
CA THR A 152 -9.73 -19.58 4.17
C THR A 152 -8.98 -20.52 5.11
N ILE A 153 -8.88 -20.20 6.41
CA ILE A 153 -8.20 -21.02 7.42
C ILE A 153 -9.12 -22.14 7.93
N LEU A 154 -10.43 -21.91 7.99
CA LEU A 154 -11.42 -22.91 8.41
C LEU A 154 -11.66 -24.05 7.40
N LYS A 155 -11.05 -23.98 6.21
CA LYS A 155 -11.21 -24.96 5.12
C LYS A 155 -9.93 -25.75 4.81
N GLU A 156 -8.83 -25.49 5.52
CA GLU A 156 -7.66 -26.39 5.59
C GLU A 156 -7.87 -27.41 6.72
#